data_AF-A0A198Z1P8-F1
#
_entry.id   AF-A0A198Z1P8-F1
#
_cell.length_a   1.000
_cell.length_b   1.000
_cell.length_c   1.000
_cell.angle_alpha   90.00
_cell.angle_beta   90.00
_cell.angle_gamma   90.00
#
_symmetry.space_group_name_H-M   'P 1'
#
loop_
_entity.id
_entity.type
_entity.pdbx_description
1 polymer ?
#
loop_
_entity_poly.entity_id
_entity_poly.type
_entity_poly.pdbx_seq_one_letter_code
_entity_poly.pdbx_strand_id
1 'polypeptide(L)'
;MKAIASVAFGILSSVGACMAAASVASHVVADSEPHTFNDLAARDLWTTTPVKVDPRQQRYERIPPLYSSYVTEASAVITARARQDSARPTAERQTPQPEFSVEHLAWCADRYRSFDPATNSYRSYSGETRECASPFQRIVAEADEGVGTKVTAQAAARCAARYKSYRPQDNTYQPWDGPRRSCDVSDLVAASN
;
A
#
# COMPACT_ATOMS: atom_id res chain seq x y z
N MET A 1 -14.38 -62.64 53.24
CA MET A 1 -13.72 -63.18 52.03
C MET A 1 -14.44 -62.81 50.73
N LYS A 2 -15.75 -63.05 50.57
CA LYS A 2 -16.48 -62.75 49.30
C LYS A 2 -16.47 -61.27 48.87
N ALA A 3 -16.63 -60.33 49.80
CA ALA A 3 -16.64 -58.88 49.48
C ALA A 3 -15.27 -58.34 49.05
N ILE A 4 -14.18 -58.88 49.61
CA ILE A 4 -12.81 -58.48 49.23
C ILE A 4 -12.50 -59.00 47.81
N ALA A 5 -12.96 -60.21 47.50
CA ALA A 5 -12.80 -60.80 46.16
C ALA A 5 -13.59 -60.02 45.07
N SER A 6 -14.81 -59.55 45.37
CA SER A 6 -15.58 -58.75 44.41
C SER A 6 -14.97 -57.37 44.16
N VAL A 7 -14.43 -56.73 45.21
CA VAL A 7 -13.74 -55.43 45.08
C VAL A 7 -12.46 -55.58 44.26
N ALA A 8 -11.65 -56.60 44.55
CA ALA A 8 -10.43 -56.88 43.79
C ALA A 8 -10.74 -57.14 42.31
N PHE A 9 -11.77 -57.96 42.03
CA PHE A 9 -12.21 -58.26 40.66
C PHE A 9 -12.71 -57.00 39.92
N GLY A 10 -13.44 -56.11 40.60
CA GLY A 10 -13.88 -54.84 40.03
C GLY A 10 -12.71 -53.92 39.66
N ILE A 11 -11.70 -53.82 40.53
CA ILE A 11 -10.50 -53.01 40.27
C ILE A 11 -9.72 -53.59 39.08
N LEU A 12 -9.46 -54.89 39.07
CA LEU A 12 -8.76 -55.58 37.99
C LEU A 12 -9.48 -55.42 36.65
N SER A 13 -10.81 -55.54 36.64
CA SER A 13 -11.62 -55.36 35.44
C SER A 13 -11.61 -53.92 34.93
N SER A 14 -11.69 -52.93 35.84
CA SER A 14 -11.62 -51.51 35.49
C SER A 14 -10.28 -51.14 34.89
N VAL A 15 -9.17 -51.54 35.53
CA VAL A 15 -7.81 -51.27 35.03
C VAL A 15 -7.60 -51.96 33.68
N GLY A 16 -8.04 -53.21 33.52
CA GLY A 16 -7.98 -53.93 32.25
C GLY A 16 -8.75 -53.24 31.12
N ALA A 17 -9.97 -52.77 31.41
CA ALA A 17 -10.78 -52.03 30.45
C ALA A 17 -10.13 -50.69 30.05
N CYS A 18 -9.58 -49.94 31.02
CA CYS A 18 -8.86 -48.69 30.74
C CYS A 18 -7.62 -48.92 29.88
N MET A 19 -6.83 -49.96 30.16
CA MET A 19 -5.64 -50.28 29.37
C MET A 19 -5.99 -50.72 27.95
N ALA A 20 -7.04 -51.54 27.78
CA ALA A 20 -7.52 -51.93 26.46
C ALA A 20 -7.99 -50.72 25.63
N ALA A 21 -8.74 -49.80 26.24
CA ALA A 21 -9.21 -48.58 25.58
C ALA A 21 -8.05 -47.67 25.15
N ALA A 22 -7.06 -47.46 26.04
CA ALA A 22 -5.88 -46.66 25.73
C ALA A 22 -5.03 -47.26 24.59
N SER A 23 -4.93 -48.60 24.54
CA SER A 23 -4.21 -49.30 23.48
C SER A 23 -4.88 -49.12 22.11
N VAL A 24 -6.21 -49.25 22.05
CA VAL A 24 -6.96 -49.04 20.80
C VAL A 24 -6.85 -47.59 20.33
N ALA A 25 -6.99 -46.62 21.23
CA ALA A 25 -6.82 -45.21 20.90
C ALA A 25 -5.42 -44.89 20.36
N SER A 26 -4.39 -45.51 20.93
CA SER A 26 -3.00 -45.33 20.48
C SER A 26 -2.77 -45.89 19.08
N HIS A 27 -3.33 -47.06 18.76
CA HIS A 27 -3.25 -47.62 17.41
C HIS A 27 -3.97 -46.75 16.37
N VAL A 28 -5.16 -46.22 16.68
CA VAL A 28 -5.92 -45.36 15.76
C VAL A 28 -5.20 -44.03 15.50
N VAL A 29 -4.52 -43.47 16.49
CA VAL A 29 -3.77 -42.20 16.34
C VAL A 29 -2.43 -42.42 15.62
N ALA A 30 -1.81 -43.59 15.76
CA ALA A 30 -0.50 -43.90 15.18
C ALA A 30 -0.52 -44.02 13.63
N ASP A 31 -1.67 -44.26 13.02
CA ASP A 31 -1.82 -44.35 11.56
C ASP A 31 -1.83 -42.99 10.85
N SER A 32 -1.49 -41.90 11.55
CA SER A 32 -1.25 -40.60 10.90
C SER A 32 0.08 -40.67 10.16
N GLU A 33 0.05 -40.93 8.84
CA GLU A 33 1.25 -40.84 8.00
C GLU A 33 1.90 -39.46 8.23
N PRO A 34 3.15 -39.41 8.71
CA PRO A 34 3.85 -38.15 8.84
C PRO A 34 3.95 -37.54 7.45
N HIS A 35 3.51 -36.29 7.31
CA HIS A 35 3.57 -35.59 6.04
C HIS A 35 5.05 -35.47 5.66
N THR A 36 5.47 -36.26 4.69
CA THR A 36 6.84 -36.26 4.18
C THR A 36 6.96 -35.13 3.17
N PHE A 37 7.57 -34.02 3.60
CA PHE A 37 7.94 -32.97 2.68
C PHE A 37 9.15 -33.44 1.88
N ASN A 38 8.93 -33.88 0.65
CA ASN A 38 9.96 -34.43 -0.25
C ASN A 38 11.13 -33.46 -0.53
N ASP A 39 10.97 -32.17 -0.24
CA ASP A 39 11.91 -31.11 -0.64
C ASP A 39 12.59 -30.38 0.53
N LEU A 40 12.42 -30.79 1.80
CA LEU A 40 13.10 -30.13 2.93
C LEU A 40 14.63 -30.19 2.85
N ALA A 41 15.16 -31.19 2.14
CA ALA A 41 16.58 -31.38 1.90
C ALA A 41 17.10 -30.64 0.66
N ALA A 42 16.24 -29.92 -0.07
CA ALA A 42 16.66 -29.11 -1.20
C ALA A 42 17.60 -27.99 -0.72
N ARG A 43 18.81 -27.97 -1.28
CA ARG A 43 19.90 -27.06 -0.87
C ARG A 43 19.57 -25.57 -0.99
N ASP A 44 18.55 -25.23 -1.78
CA ASP A 44 18.22 -23.85 -2.13
C ASP A 44 17.10 -23.22 -1.28
N LEU A 45 16.48 -23.97 -0.36
CA LEU A 45 15.38 -23.42 0.45
C LEU A 45 15.85 -22.52 1.60
N TRP A 46 17.08 -22.72 2.08
CA TRP A 46 17.67 -21.90 3.14
C TRP A 46 19.18 -21.83 2.95
N THR A 47 19.67 -20.71 2.42
CA THR A 47 21.09 -20.44 2.33
C THR A 47 21.54 -19.71 3.59
N THR A 48 22.54 -20.24 4.30
CA THR A 48 23.16 -19.57 5.47
C THR A 48 24.06 -18.40 5.07
N THR A 49 24.24 -18.20 3.77
CA THR A 49 25.01 -17.14 3.14
C THR A 49 24.16 -16.47 2.07
N PRO A 50 24.24 -15.14 1.89
CA PRO A 50 23.44 -14.45 0.89
C PRO A 50 23.87 -14.87 -0.53
N VAL A 51 22.99 -15.58 -1.24
CA VAL A 51 23.19 -15.98 -2.64
C VAL A 51 22.25 -15.17 -3.53
N LYS A 52 22.78 -14.62 -4.64
CA LYS A 52 21.98 -13.89 -5.63
C LYS A 52 21.14 -14.88 -6.43
N VAL A 53 19.83 -14.73 -6.35
CA VAL A 53 18.86 -15.54 -7.08
C VAL A 53 18.82 -15.11 -8.56
N ASP A 54 18.93 -16.05 -9.50
CA ASP A 54 18.75 -15.82 -10.94
C ASP A 54 17.30 -16.11 -11.37
N PRO A 55 16.50 -15.08 -11.71
CA PRO A 55 15.10 -15.25 -12.11
C PRO A 55 14.92 -16.10 -13.38
N ARG A 56 15.94 -16.20 -14.23
CA ARG A 56 15.85 -16.98 -15.49
C ARG A 56 15.96 -18.48 -15.27
N GLN A 57 16.54 -18.90 -14.14
CA GLN A 57 16.65 -20.30 -13.75
C GLN A 57 15.46 -20.76 -12.92
N GLN A 58 14.60 -19.83 -12.47
CA GLN A 58 13.40 -20.12 -11.69
C GLN A 58 12.27 -20.60 -12.59
N ARG A 59 12.15 -21.93 -12.76
CA ARG A 59 11.01 -22.58 -13.44
C ARG A 59 9.83 -22.82 -12.50
N TYR A 60 9.60 -21.93 -11.54
CA TYR A 60 8.50 -22.07 -10.60
C TYR A 60 7.18 -21.76 -11.28
N GLU A 61 6.27 -22.72 -11.29
CA GLU A 61 4.90 -22.53 -11.74
C GLU A 61 4.02 -22.03 -10.58
N ARG A 62 3.13 -21.07 -10.85
CA ARG A 62 2.12 -20.67 -9.87
C ARG A 62 1.02 -21.71 -9.83
N ILE A 63 1.07 -22.58 -8.83
CA ILE A 63 0.03 -23.57 -8.56
C ILE A 63 -1.18 -22.86 -7.93
N PRO A 64 -2.43 -23.21 -8.30
CA PRO A 64 -3.61 -22.67 -7.64
C PRO A 64 -3.61 -22.98 -6.13
N PRO A 65 -4.18 -22.09 -5.29
CA PRO A 65 -4.27 -22.35 -3.87
C PRO A 65 -5.12 -23.59 -3.60
N LEU A 66 -4.57 -24.54 -2.84
CA LEU A 66 -5.35 -25.61 -2.24
C LEU A 66 -5.88 -25.09 -0.90
N TYR A 67 -7.21 -25.02 -0.79
CA TYR A 67 -7.85 -24.57 0.44
C TYR A 67 -7.83 -25.70 1.48
N SER A 68 -7.46 -25.37 2.73
CA SER A 68 -7.59 -26.29 3.86
C SER A 68 -9.06 -26.53 4.18
N SER A 69 -9.39 -27.67 4.83
CA SER A 69 -10.76 -28.03 5.22
C SER A 69 -11.44 -27.03 6.16
N TYR A 70 -10.65 -26.17 6.82
CA TYR A 70 -11.15 -25.10 7.70
C TYR A 70 -11.45 -23.78 6.96
N VAL A 71 -11.16 -23.70 5.65
CA VAL A 71 -11.46 -22.49 4.88
C VAL A 71 -12.96 -22.48 4.57
N THR A 72 -13.70 -21.67 5.33
CA THR A 72 -15.14 -21.47 5.14
C THR A 72 -15.45 -20.51 3.99
N GLU A 73 -14.49 -19.66 3.59
CA GLU A 73 -14.63 -18.78 2.43
C GLU A 73 -13.33 -18.79 1.61
N ALA A 74 -13.39 -19.35 0.40
CA ALA A 74 -12.34 -19.21 -0.58
C ALA A 74 -12.22 -17.72 -0.94
N SER A 75 -11.06 -17.11 -0.67
CA SER A 75 -10.82 -15.72 -1.06
C SER A 75 -11.04 -15.63 -2.58
N ALA A 76 -11.99 -14.79 -3.01
CA ALA A 76 -12.23 -14.57 -4.41
C ALA A 76 -10.90 -14.11 -5.01
N VAL A 77 -10.27 -15.00 -5.78
CA VAL A 77 -9.12 -14.67 -6.60
C VAL A 77 -9.60 -13.50 -7.42
N ILE A 78 -9.17 -12.28 -7.07
CA ILE A 78 -9.18 -11.17 -8.01
C ILE A 78 -8.17 -11.63 -9.04
N THR A 79 -8.68 -12.39 -10.01
CA THR A 79 -8.08 -12.47 -11.32
C THR A 79 -7.97 -11.02 -11.70
N ALA A 80 -6.79 -10.43 -11.51
CA ALA A 80 -6.36 -9.37 -12.36
C ALA A 80 -6.51 -10.00 -13.74
N ARG A 81 -7.69 -9.82 -14.35
CA ARG A 81 -7.88 -10.02 -15.76
C ARG A 81 -6.73 -9.22 -16.32
N ALA A 82 -5.71 -9.93 -16.80
CA ALA A 82 -4.78 -9.41 -17.75
C ALA A 82 -5.68 -8.64 -18.71
N ARG A 83 -5.62 -7.31 -18.61
CA ARG A 83 -6.38 -6.41 -19.45
C ARG A 83 -6.04 -6.91 -20.85
N GLN A 84 -7.03 -7.53 -21.48
CA GLN A 84 -6.85 -8.07 -22.81
C GLN A 84 -6.42 -6.89 -23.66
N ASP A 85 -5.14 -6.86 -24.01
CA ASP A 85 -4.68 -6.18 -25.19
C ASP A 85 -5.40 -6.85 -26.35
N SER A 86 -6.53 -6.27 -26.73
CA SER A 86 -7.07 -6.38 -28.07
C SER A 86 -7.99 -5.21 -28.34
N ALA A 87 -7.44 -4.33 -29.18
CA ALA A 87 -8.11 -3.34 -30.02
C ALA A 87 -8.86 -2.22 -29.30
N ARG A 88 -8.11 -1.29 -28.70
CA ARG A 88 -8.58 0.10 -28.68
C ARG A 88 -8.39 0.67 -30.09
N PRO A 89 -9.42 1.23 -30.74
CA PRO A 89 -9.21 1.99 -31.96
C PRO A 89 -8.18 3.08 -31.65
N THR A 90 -7.25 3.31 -32.56
CA THR A 90 -6.42 4.51 -32.64
C THR A 90 -7.34 5.73 -32.79
N ALA A 91 -8.03 6.09 -31.72
CA ALA A 91 -8.62 7.39 -31.54
C ALA A 91 -7.56 8.18 -30.81
N GLU A 92 -6.76 8.85 -31.62
CA GLU A 92 -5.98 10.03 -31.29
C GLU A 92 -6.64 10.81 -30.15
N ARG A 93 -6.23 10.51 -28.92
CA ARG A 93 -6.37 11.43 -27.80
C ARG A 93 -4.97 11.87 -27.48
N GLN A 94 -4.46 12.73 -28.37
CA GLN A 94 -3.62 13.83 -27.93
C GLN A 94 -4.49 14.67 -26.98
N THR A 95 -4.61 14.20 -25.73
CA THR A 95 -4.90 15.12 -24.64
C THR A 95 -3.67 16.02 -24.58
N PRO A 96 -3.82 17.36 -24.52
CA PRO A 96 -2.68 18.24 -24.33
C PRO A 96 -1.99 17.78 -23.05
N GLN A 97 -0.86 17.10 -23.18
CA GLN A 97 -0.10 16.67 -22.02
C GLN A 97 0.36 17.97 -21.38
N PRO A 98 -0.02 18.26 -20.12
CA PRO A 98 0.58 19.40 -19.43
C PRO A 98 2.08 19.15 -19.43
N GLU A 99 2.86 20.00 -20.13
CA GLU A 99 4.31 19.98 -20.02
C GLU A 99 4.64 20.38 -18.58
N PHE A 100 4.81 19.38 -17.72
CA PHE A 100 5.29 19.59 -16.36
C PHE A 100 6.73 20.12 -16.44
N SER A 101 7.04 21.08 -15.56
CA SER A 101 8.41 21.62 -15.48
C SER A 101 9.41 20.49 -15.18
N VAL A 102 10.62 20.59 -15.75
CA VAL A 102 11.69 19.61 -15.52
C VAL A 102 12.02 19.50 -14.02
N GLU A 103 11.92 20.61 -13.29
CA GLU A 103 12.12 20.66 -11.84
C GLU A 103 11.06 19.87 -11.07
N HIS A 104 9.79 19.95 -11.48
CA HIS A 104 8.70 19.16 -10.89
C HIS A 104 8.94 17.67 -11.08
N LEU A 105 9.27 17.24 -12.29
CA LEU A 105 9.52 15.84 -12.61
C LEU A 105 10.72 15.28 -11.85
N ALA A 106 11.82 16.04 -11.77
CA ALA A 106 13.02 15.65 -11.04
C ALA A 106 12.75 15.50 -9.53
N TRP A 107 11.99 16.42 -8.93
CA TRP A 107 11.62 16.35 -7.52
C TRP A 107 10.72 15.15 -7.23
N CYS A 108 9.72 14.90 -8.07
CA CYS A 108 8.80 13.76 -7.90
C CYS A 108 9.51 12.41 -8.06
N ALA A 109 10.44 12.30 -9.00
CA ALA A 109 11.24 11.08 -9.22
C ALA A 109 12.19 10.79 -8.05
N ASP A 110 12.78 11.81 -7.42
CA ASP A 110 13.61 11.65 -6.23
C ASP A 110 12.78 11.24 -5.00
N ARG A 111 11.59 11.86 -4.85
CA ARG A 111 10.73 11.67 -3.67
C ARG A 111 9.95 10.35 -3.67
N TYR A 112 9.56 9.85 -4.83
CA TYR A 112 8.69 8.68 -4.99
C TYR A 112 9.28 7.65 -5.96
N ARG A 113 9.66 6.47 -5.45
CA ARG A 113 10.26 5.40 -6.26
C ARG A 113 9.37 4.81 -7.36
N SER A 114 8.06 4.93 -7.22
CA SER A 114 7.04 4.43 -8.15
C SER A 114 6.47 5.53 -9.04
N PHE A 115 7.16 6.66 -9.17
CA PHE A 115 6.71 7.80 -9.96
C PHE A 115 6.80 7.50 -11.46
N ASP A 116 5.71 7.81 -12.17
CA ASP A 116 5.61 7.80 -13.63
C ASP A 116 5.54 9.24 -14.16
N PRO A 117 6.55 9.70 -14.92
CA PRO A 117 6.60 11.06 -15.44
C PRO A 117 5.57 11.32 -16.54
N ALA A 118 5.07 10.30 -17.24
CA ALA A 118 4.12 10.48 -18.32
C ALA A 118 2.72 10.87 -17.81
N THR A 119 2.37 10.37 -16.62
CA THR A 119 1.04 10.53 -16.01
C THR A 119 1.03 11.37 -14.74
N ASN A 120 2.19 11.89 -14.31
CA ASN A 120 2.39 12.59 -13.05
C ASN A 120 1.87 11.80 -11.83
N SER A 121 2.05 10.48 -11.82
CA SER A 121 1.42 9.63 -10.80
C SER A 121 2.43 8.75 -10.05
N TYR A 122 2.14 8.42 -8.80
CA TYR A 122 2.93 7.51 -7.98
C TYR A 122 2.04 6.58 -7.16
N ARG A 123 2.58 5.45 -6.73
CA ARG A 123 1.88 4.48 -5.87
C ARG A 123 2.12 4.78 -4.40
N SER A 124 1.06 5.07 -3.66
CA SER A 124 1.12 5.31 -2.22
C SER A 124 1.33 4.01 -1.43
N TYR A 125 1.64 4.13 -0.14
CA TYR A 125 1.77 2.97 0.75
C TYR A 125 0.46 2.19 0.92
N SER A 126 -0.69 2.86 0.78
CA SER A 126 -2.01 2.20 0.78
C SER A 126 -2.32 1.44 -0.52
N GLY A 127 -1.42 1.49 -1.52
CA GLY A 127 -1.57 0.82 -2.81
C GLY A 127 -2.38 1.61 -3.85
N GLU A 128 -2.85 2.80 -3.50
CA GLU A 128 -3.58 3.71 -4.37
C GLU A 128 -2.61 4.52 -5.26
N THR A 129 -3.02 4.82 -6.50
CA THR A 129 -2.26 5.73 -7.38
C THR A 129 -2.67 7.17 -7.09
N ARG A 130 -1.71 8.02 -6.73
CA ARG A 130 -1.92 9.45 -6.44
C ARG A 130 -1.11 10.30 -7.38
N GLU A 131 -1.61 11.50 -7.68
CA GLU A 131 -0.86 12.48 -8.47
C GLU A 131 0.25 13.13 -7.61
N CYS A 132 1.42 13.39 -8.20
CA CYS A 132 2.49 14.10 -7.51
C CYS A 132 2.19 15.60 -7.49
N ALA A 133 2.26 16.20 -6.29
CA ALA A 133 2.20 17.63 -6.10
C ALA A 133 3.56 18.12 -5.59
N SER A 134 4.31 18.82 -6.45
CA SER A 134 5.58 19.44 -6.07
C SER A 134 5.42 20.95 -5.88
N PRO A 135 6.25 21.61 -5.07
CA PRO A 135 6.32 23.07 -5.01
C PRO A 135 6.61 23.76 -6.37
N PHE A 136 7.23 23.05 -7.31
CA PHE A 136 7.60 23.54 -8.64
C PHE A 136 6.52 23.32 -9.72
N GLN A 137 5.29 22.94 -9.33
CA GLN A 137 4.17 22.86 -10.27
C GLN A 137 3.79 24.29 -10.70
N ARG A 138 4.44 24.79 -11.75
CA ARG A 138 3.91 25.91 -12.51
C ARG A 138 3.15 25.27 -13.65
N ILE A 139 1.83 25.34 -13.60
CA ILE A 139 0.99 24.98 -14.73
C ILE A 139 1.44 25.92 -15.86
N VAL A 140 2.19 25.40 -16.82
CA VAL A 140 2.52 26.12 -18.06
C VAL A 140 1.27 26.07 -18.95
N ALA A 141 0.21 26.73 -18.49
CA ALA A 141 -0.91 27.09 -19.33
C ALA A 141 -0.69 28.56 -19.70
N GLU A 142 -0.35 28.76 -20.97
CA GLU A 142 -0.51 30.00 -21.72
C GLU A 142 0.03 31.26 -21.03
N ALA A 143 1.24 31.63 -21.42
CA ALA A 143 1.63 33.04 -21.44
C ALA A 143 0.74 33.75 -22.46
N ASP A 144 -0.47 34.12 -22.04
CA ASP A 144 -1.27 35.16 -22.68
C ASP A 144 -1.76 36.15 -21.62
N GLU A 145 -1.20 37.36 -21.72
CA GLU A 145 -1.75 38.65 -21.35
C GLU A 145 -2.69 38.75 -20.14
N GLY A 146 -2.14 39.31 -19.04
CA GLY A 146 -2.94 39.89 -17.97
C GLY A 146 -2.19 39.94 -16.66
N VAL A 147 -1.50 41.06 -16.40
CA VAL A 147 -0.94 41.41 -15.09
C VAL A 147 -2.11 41.58 -14.10
N GLY A 148 -2.51 40.46 -13.52
CA GLY A 148 -3.44 40.35 -12.43
C GLY A 148 -3.03 39.11 -11.68
N THR A 149 -2.18 39.28 -10.66
CA THR A 149 -1.71 38.24 -9.77
C THR A 149 -2.92 37.42 -9.32
N LYS A 150 -3.12 36.22 -9.88
CA LYS A 150 -4.19 35.32 -9.46
C LYS A 150 -3.83 34.79 -8.08
N VAL A 151 -4.00 35.62 -7.06
CA VAL A 151 -3.88 35.23 -5.67
C VAL A 151 -4.90 34.13 -5.44
N THR A 152 -4.45 32.99 -4.93
CA THR A 152 -5.37 31.91 -4.58
C THR A 152 -6.42 32.45 -3.60
N ALA A 153 -7.69 32.07 -3.77
CA ALA A 153 -8.78 32.59 -2.92
C ALA A 153 -8.48 32.45 -1.41
N GLN A 154 -7.76 31.38 -1.05
CA GLN A 154 -7.28 31.12 0.31
C GLN A 154 -6.15 32.05 0.79
N ALA A 155 -5.25 32.48 -0.10
CA ALA A 155 -4.24 33.49 0.22
C ALA A 155 -4.89 34.86 0.44
N ALA A 156 -5.82 35.25 -0.43
CA ALA A 156 -6.57 36.50 -0.30
C ALA A 156 -7.39 36.55 1.01
N ALA A 157 -8.04 35.44 1.38
CA ALA A 157 -8.81 35.36 2.63
C ALA A 157 -7.94 35.55 3.88
N ARG A 158 -6.71 35.01 3.89
CA ARG A 158 -5.76 35.19 5.00
C ARG A 158 -5.28 36.64 5.12
N CYS A 159 -4.99 37.29 4.00
CA CYS A 159 -4.60 38.69 3.98
C CYS A 159 -5.74 39.61 4.44
N ALA A 160 -6.98 39.35 4.02
CA ALA A 160 -8.17 40.06 4.48
C ALA A 160 -8.42 39.91 5.99
N ALA A 161 -8.15 38.73 6.55
CA ALA A 161 -8.28 38.48 7.99
C ALA A 161 -7.23 39.24 8.82
N ARG A 162 -6.00 39.40 8.29
CA ARG A 162 -4.89 40.05 9.01
C ARG A 162 -4.88 41.57 8.86
N TYR A 163 -5.18 42.08 7.67
CA TYR A 163 -5.12 43.51 7.36
C TYR A 163 -6.49 44.05 7.01
N LYS A 164 -7.05 44.93 7.85
CA LYS A 164 -8.35 45.57 7.60
C LYS A 164 -8.41 46.38 6.30
N SER A 165 -7.28 46.90 5.84
CA SER A 165 -7.16 47.73 4.62
C SER A 165 -6.88 46.94 3.35
N TYR A 166 -6.99 45.61 3.41
CA TYR A 166 -6.69 44.71 2.29
C TYR A 166 -7.67 44.88 1.13
N ARG A 167 -7.14 44.85 -0.10
CA ARG A 167 -7.90 44.88 -1.35
C ARG A 167 -7.64 43.59 -2.14
N PRO A 168 -8.69 42.81 -2.45
CA PRO A 168 -8.53 41.59 -3.21
C PRO A 168 -8.21 41.82 -4.70
N GLN A 169 -8.53 43.00 -5.25
CA GLN A 169 -8.33 43.31 -6.68
C GLN A 169 -6.86 43.44 -7.06
N ASP A 170 -6.02 43.95 -6.16
CA ASP A 170 -4.61 44.26 -6.41
C ASP A 170 -3.64 43.53 -5.45
N ASN A 171 -4.18 42.66 -4.57
CA ASN A 171 -3.42 41.97 -3.51
C ASN A 171 -2.62 42.92 -2.61
N THR A 172 -3.12 44.13 -2.34
CA THR A 172 -2.41 45.10 -1.52
C THR A 172 -3.12 45.40 -0.21
N TYR A 173 -2.34 45.72 0.82
CA TYR A 173 -2.83 46.30 2.07
C TYR A 173 -2.09 47.61 2.36
N GLN A 174 -2.67 48.45 3.22
CA GLN A 174 -2.03 49.67 3.67
C GLN A 174 -1.52 49.50 5.10
N PRO A 175 -0.19 49.58 5.33
CA PRO A 175 0.39 49.71 6.66
C PRO A 175 -0.04 51.00 7.35
N TRP A 176 0.22 51.09 8.66
CA TRP A 176 -0.10 52.28 9.46
C TRP A 176 0.64 53.53 8.97
N ASP A 177 1.86 53.35 8.47
CA ASP A 177 2.67 54.41 7.90
C ASP A 177 3.19 53.98 6.51
N GLY A 178 2.98 54.84 5.51
CA GLY A 178 3.49 54.65 4.15
C GLY A 178 2.50 54.15 3.08
N PRO A 179 3.03 53.86 1.87
CA PRO A 179 2.24 53.44 0.72
C PRO A 179 1.75 51.98 0.84
N ARG A 180 0.80 51.61 -0.02
CA ARG A 180 0.26 50.25 -0.05
C ARG A 180 1.35 49.24 -0.40
N ARG A 181 1.36 48.09 0.27
CA ARG A 181 2.29 46.98 0.05
C ARG A 181 1.55 45.74 -0.42
N SER A 182 2.17 44.94 -1.27
CA SER A 182 1.64 43.64 -1.67
C SER A 182 1.60 42.68 -0.47
N CYS A 183 0.54 41.88 -0.35
CA CYS A 183 0.47 40.83 0.65
C CYS A 183 1.16 39.58 0.10
N ASP A 184 2.37 39.29 0.59
CA ASP A 184 3.02 38.00 0.37
C ASP A 184 2.66 37.07 1.54
N VAL A 185 2.00 35.95 1.23
CA VAL A 185 1.65 34.94 2.23
C VAL A 185 2.87 34.19 2.80
N SER A 186 4.03 34.31 2.15
CA SER A 186 5.31 33.74 2.61
C SER A 186 5.88 34.53 3.80
N ASP A 187 5.75 35.86 3.78
CA ASP A 187 6.15 36.73 4.89
C ASP A 187 5.26 36.53 6.14
N LEU A 188 4.04 36.01 5.96
CA LEU A 188 3.12 35.75 7.07
C LEU A 188 3.50 34.53 7.90
N VAL A 189 4.32 33.61 7.37
CA VAL A 189 4.85 32.45 8.10
C VAL A 189 6.06 32.85 8.96
N ALA A 190 6.80 33.88 8.57
CA ALA A 190 7.99 34.33 9.29
C ALA A 190 7.67 35.10 10.59
N ALA A 191 6.46 35.63 10.74
CA ALA A 191 6.08 36.49 11.88
C ALA A 191 5.25 35.77 12.97
N SER A 192 5.23 34.44 13.00
CA SER A 192 4.52 33.63 14.01
C SER A 192 5.44 32.76 14.88
N ASN A 193 6.65 33.24 15.17
CA ASN A 193 7.49 32.73 16.27
C ASN A 193 7.61 33.78 17.35
#